data_AF-A0A3C0X3C6-F1
#
_entry.id   AF-A0A3C0X3C6-F1
#
_cell.length_a   1.000
_cell.length_b   1.000
_cell.length_c   1.000
_cell.angle_alpha   90.00
_cell.angle_beta   90.00
_cell.angle_gamma   90.00
#
_symmetry.space_group_name_H-M   'P 1'
#
loop_
_entity.id
_entity.type
_entity.pdbx_description
1 polymer ?
#
loop_
_entity_poly.entity_id
_entity_poly.type
_entity_poly.pdbx_seq_one_letter_code
_entity_poly.pdbx_strand_id
1 'polypeptide(L)'
;MNITKDIRYIGVNDHKIDLFEGQYSVPNGMAYNSYVITDEKIAVMDTVDRNFGDEWLENLKAALEGINPDYLIVQHMEPDH
;
A
#
# COMPACT_ATOMS: atom_id res chain seq x y z
N MET A 1 -1.81 -1.32 10.32
CA MET A 1 -0.85 -1.76 11.37
C MET A 1 0.11 -0.61 11.65
N ASN A 2 0.46 -0.33 12.91
CA ASN A 2 1.44 0.72 13.22
C ASN A 2 2.86 0.14 13.18
N ILE A 3 3.74 0.73 12.37
CA ILE A 3 5.16 0.36 12.30
C ILE A 3 5.94 1.17 13.33
N THR A 4 5.69 2.48 13.35
CA THR A 4 6.20 3.40 14.37
C THR A 4 5.06 4.34 14.81
N LYS A 5 5.38 5.36 15.62
CA LYS A 5 4.42 6.41 15.96
C LYS A 5 3.98 7.24 14.75
N ASP A 6 4.84 7.38 13.73
CA ASP A 6 4.66 8.28 12.59
C ASP A 6 4.40 7.52 11.28
N ILE A 7 4.67 6.20 11.25
CA ILE A 7 4.57 5.35 10.06
C ILE A 7 3.48 4.30 10.26
N ARG A 8 2.46 4.36 9.41
CA ARG A 8 1.34 3.41 9.37
C ARG A 8 1.39 2.59 8.07
N TYR A 9 1.28 1.27 8.18
CA TYR A 9 1.09 0.38 7.05
C TYR A 9 -0.37 0.40 6.58
N ILE A 10 -0.57 0.63 5.29
CA ILE A 10 -1.87 0.67 4.58
C ILE A 10 -1.94 -0.27 3.37
N GLY A 11 -0.92 -1.10 3.17
CA GLY A 11 -0.90 -2.09 2.09
C GLY A 11 -1.91 -3.23 2.27
N VAL A 12 -1.80 -4.23 1.40
CA VAL A 12 -2.73 -5.37 1.30
C VAL A 12 -1.98 -6.68 1.07
N ASN A 13 -2.63 -7.81 1.36
CA ASN A 13 -2.09 -9.14 1.11
C ASN A 13 -2.90 -9.86 0.02
N ASP A 14 -2.22 -10.25 -1.05
CA ASP A 14 -2.79 -11.08 -2.10
C ASP A 14 -2.48 -12.55 -1.82
N HIS A 15 -3.47 -13.26 -1.28
CA HIS A 15 -3.42 -14.71 -1.10
C HIS A 15 -4.08 -15.48 -2.25
N LYS A 16 -4.58 -14.79 -3.29
CA LYS A 16 -5.27 -15.40 -4.44
C LYS A 16 -4.34 -15.62 -5.62
N ILE A 17 -3.28 -14.82 -5.74
CA ILE A 17 -2.25 -14.99 -6.76
C ILE A 17 -1.55 -16.35 -6.64
N ASP A 18 -1.41 -17.01 -7.78
CA ASP A 18 -0.71 -18.28 -7.92
C ASP A 18 0.70 -18.11 -8.52
N LEU A 19 0.85 -17.16 -9.46
CA LEU A 19 2.10 -16.83 -10.14
C LEU A 19 2.39 -15.32 -10.10
N PHE A 20 3.49 -14.92 -9.46
CA PHE A 20 4.03 -13.57 -9.59
C PHE A 20 4.64 -13.37 -10.98
N GLU A 21 4.33 -12.23 -11.62
CA GLU A 21 4.71 -11.90 -13.00
C GLU A 21 4.34 -13.00 -14.03
N GLY A 22 3.36 -13.84 -13.70
CA GLY A 22 3.00 -15.01 -14.52
C GLY A 22 4.08 -16.10 -14.60
N GLN A 23 5.12 -16.04 -13.75
CA GLN A 23 6.27 -16.97 -13.83
C GLN A 23 6.60 -17.64 -12.50
N TYR A 24 6.58 -16.92 -11.38
CA TYR A 24 7.12 -17.42 -10.12
C TYR A 24 6.00 -17.87 -9.18
N SER A 25 6.00 -19.15 -8.80
CA SER A 25 4.99 -19.68 -7.87
C SER A 25 5.10 -19.05 -6.49
N VAL A 26 3.96 -18.58 -5.97
CA VAL A 26 3.84 -17.92 -4.67
C VAL A 26 2.83 -18.65 -3.78
N PRO A 27 3.21 -19.82 -3.21
CA PRO A 27 2.25 -20.69 -2.50
C PRO A 27 1.61 -20.07 -1.26
N ASN A 28 2.18 -18.98 -0.74
CA ASN A 28 1.67 -18.24 0.41
C ASN A 28 1.11 -16.85 0.02
N GLY A 29 1.05 -16.54 -1.27
CA GLY A 29 0.71 -15.22 -1.77
C GLY A 29 1.85 -14.20 -1.66
N MET A 30 1.49 -12.92 -1.75
CA MET A 30 2.40 -11.77 -1.63
C MET A 30 1.72 -10.58 -0.95
N ALA A 31 2.49 -9.53 -0.69
CA ALA A 31 2.00 -8.29 -0.12
C ALA A 31 2.38 -7.12 -1.03
N TYR A 32 1.42 -6.22 -1.30
CA TYR A 32 1.69 -4.92 -1.91
C TYR A 32 1.79 -3.91 -0.78
N ASN A 33 3.00 -3.39 -0.54
CA ASN A 33 3.30 -2.60 0.63
C ASN A 33 3.19 -1.10 0.33
N SER A 34 2.28 -0.44 1.04
CA SER A 34 2.11 1.01 0.99
C SER A 34 2.02 1.56 2.41
N TYR A 35 2.46 2.80 2.59
CA TYR A 35 2.61 3.42 3.91
C TYR A 35 2.13 4.87 3.93
N VAL A 36 1.60 5.30 5.07
CA VAL A 36 1.41 6.72 5.40
C VAL A 36 2.49 7.13 6.38
N ILE A 37 3.21 8.20 6.04
CA ILE A 37 4.19 8.87 6.91
C ILE A 37 3.59 10.21 7.33
N THR A 38 3.47 10.42 8.64
CA THR A 38 2.88 11.63 9.24
C THR A 38 3.95 12.50 9.88
N ASP A 39 4.07 13.75 9.43
CA ASP A 39 4.91 14.79 10.03
C ASP A 39 4.26 16.16 9.75
N GLU A 40 5.02 17.26 9.76
CA GLU A 40 4.58 18.58 9.26
C GLU A 40 3.96 18.50 7.85
N LYS A 41 4.40 17.51 7.06
CA LYS A 41 3.83 17.11 5.78
C LYS A 41 3.47 15.63 5.81
N ILE A 42 2.36 15.28 5.16
CA ILE A 42 1.87 13.91 5.10
C ILE A 42 2.19 13.31 3.73
N ALA A 43 2.89 12.19 3.72
CA ALA A 43 3.25 11.47 2.51
C ALA A 43 2.62 10.07 2.48
N VAL A 44 2.11 9.70 1.31
CA VAL A 44 1.72 8.33 0.98
C VAL A 44 2.83 7.73 0.13
N MET A 45 3.37 6.60 0.58
CA MET A 45 4.45 5.87 -0.09
C MET A 45 3.85 4.73 -0.91
N ASP A 46 4.04 4.83 -2.23
CA ASP A 46 3.53 3.88 -3.23
C ASP A 46 2.03 3.57 -3.08
N THR A 47 1.53 2.72 -3.94
CA THR A 47 0.16 2.21 -3.97
C THR A 47 0.18 0.68 -4.02
N VAL A 48 -0.80 0.07 -4.67
CA VAL A 48 -0.97 -1.39 -4.72
C VAL A 48 -1.50 -1.79 -6.08
N ASP A 49 -1.40 -3.08 -6.40
CA ASP A 49 -2.07 -3.64 -7.58
C ASP A 49 -3.54 -3.23 -7.66
N ARG A 50 -3.99 -2.90 -8.87
CA ARG A 50 -5.34 -2.40 -9.17
C ARG A 50 -6.47 -3.27 -8.60
N ASN A 51 -6.26 -4.57 -8.43
CA ASN A 51 -7.28 -5.49 -7.93
C ASN A 51 -7.60 -5.24 -6.44
N PHE A 52 -6.75 -4.50 -5.74
CA PHE A 52 -6.88 -4.15 -4.33
C PHE A 52 -7.06 -2.64 -4.08
N GLY A 53 -7.30 -1.85 -5.13
CA GLY A 53 -7.41 -0.39 -5.04
C GLY A 53 -8.49 0.07 -4.05
N ASP A 54 -9.64 -0.58 -4.01
CA ASP A 54 -10.72 -0.22 -3.08
C ASP A 54 -10.34 -0.51 -1.62
N GLU A 55 -9.76 -1.68 -1.33
CA GLU A 55 -9.29 -2.06 0.02
C GLU A 55 -8.18 -1.11 0.49
N TRP A 56 -7.23 -0.79 -0.39
CA TRP A 56 -6.18 0.18 -0.09
C TRP A 56 -6.73 1.59 0.16
N LEU A 57 -7.73 2.05 -0.60
CA LEU A 57 -8.39 3.33 -0.35
C LEU A 57 -9.12 3.36 1.00
N GLU A 58 -9.71 2.25 1.43
CA GLU A 58 -10.30 2.14 2.76
C GLU A 58 -9.24 2.22 3.87
N ASN A 59 -8.12 1.49 3.70
CA ASN A 59 -6.98 1.55 4.62
C ASN A 59 -6.37 2.95 4.69
N LEU A 60 -6.21 3.63 3.55
CA LEU A 60 -5.71 4.99 3.46
C LEU A 60 -6.63 5.98 4.19
N LYS A 61 -7.95 5.92 3.95
CA LYS A 61 -8.94 6.77 4.64
C LYS A 61 -8.89 6.56 6.15
N ALA A 62 -8.79 5.31 6.60
CA ALA A 62 -8.69 4.98 8.01
C ALA A 62 -7.39 5.51 8.63
N ALA A 63 -6.26 5.44 7.91
CA ALA A 63 -4.97 5.92 8.37
C ALA A 63 -4.88 7.45 8.44
N LEU A 64 -5.59 8.16 7.55
CA LEU A 64 -5.56 9.62 7.45
C LEU A 64 -6.56 10.33 8.37
N GLU A 65 -7.60 9.65 8.86
CA GLU A 65 -8.59 10.20 9.80
C GLU A 65 -9.22 11.53 9.31
N GLY A 66 -9.38 11.68 8.00
CA GLY A 66 -9.96 12.87 7.36
C GLY A 66 -8.96 13.97 6.97
N ILE A 67 -7.67 13.78 7.20
CA ILE A 67 -6.61 14.70 6.75
C ILE A 67 -6.20 14.35 5.31
N ASN A 68 -5.97 15.36 4.46
CA ASN A 68 -5.48 15.11 3.11
C ASN A 68 -3.95 14.97 3.10
N PRO A 69 -3.38 14.03 2.32
CA PRO A 69 -1.94 13.95 2.15
C PRO A 69 -1.42 15.10 1.29
N ASP A 70 -0.19 15.55 1.57
CA ASP A 70 0.51 16.55 0.74
C ASP A 70 1.18 15.90 -0.47
N TYR A 71 1.64 14.65 -0.31
CA TYR A 71 2.41 13.95 -1.33
C TYR A 71 1.91 12.53 -1.55
N LEU A 72 1.91 12.12 -2.81
CA LEU A 72 1.97 10.73 -3.23
C LEU A 72 3.36 10.50 -3.82
N ILE A 73 4.14 9.64 -3.20
CA ILE A 73 5.50 9.30 -3.59
C ILE A 73 5.45 7.97 -4.31
N VAL A 74 5.74 7.97 -5.61
CA VAL A 74 5.80 6.78 -6.46
C VAL A 74 7.28 6.44 -6.70
N GLN A 75 7.75 5.35 -6.12
CA GLN A 75 9.14 4.88 -6.19
C GLN A 75 9.39 4.01 -7.42
N HIS A 76 8.37 3.28 -7.87
CA HIS A 76 8.41 2.41 -9.04
C HIS A 76 7.08 2.51 -9.81
N MET A 77 7.13 2.34 -11.13
CA MET A 77 6.01 2.62 -12.04
C MET A 77 5.28 1.35 -12.52
N GLU A 78 5.72 0.19 -12.07
CA GLU A 78 5.06 -1.06 -12.43
C GLU A 78 3.66 -1.15 -11.77
N PRO A 79 2.63 -1.69 -12.45
CA PRO A 79 1.24 -1.56 -12.00
C PRO A 79 0.87 -2.24 -10.67
N ASP A 80 1.75 -3.06 -10.11
CA ASP A 80 1.60 -3.66 -8.78
C ASP A 80 2.06 -2.72 -7.64
N HIS A 81 2.63 -1.56 -8.00
CA HIS A 81 3.04 -0.46 -7.12
C HIS A 81 2.12 0.74 -7.20
#